data_AF-A0A2V6BK32-F1
#
_entry.id   AF-A0A2V6BK32-F1
#
_cell.length_a   1.000
_cell.length_b   1.000
_cell.length_c   1.000
_cell.angle_alpha   90.00
_cell.angle_beta   90.00
_cell.angle_gamma   90.00
#
_symmetry.space_group_name_H-M   'P 1'
#
loop_
_entity.id
_entity.type
_entity.pdbx_description
1 polymer ?
#
loop_
_entity_poly.entity_id
_entity_poly.type
_entity_poly.pdbx_seq_one_letter_code
_entity_poly.pdbx_strand_id
1 'polypeptide(L)' 'MGEKTKVTGPASYFPSIEKKYGQPIEHWLKLLRGLKDMKHMEMVNWLKTKQGMGHGHANALVGYLRAKSKV' A
#
# COMPACT_ATOMS: atom_id res chain seq x y z
N MET A 1 -27.75 -6.44 2.37
CA MET A 1 -26.65 -6.95 3.21
C MET A 1 -25.34 -6.35 2.71
N GLY A 2 -24.63 -5.57 3.52
CA GLY A 2 -23.31 -5.03 3.15
C GLY A 2 -22.21 -5.99 3.60
N GLU A 3 -21.61 -6.72 2.67
CA GLU A 3 -20.46 -7.59 2.93
C GLU A 3 -19.26 -6.74 3.37
N LYS A 4 -19.16 -6.49 4.68
CA LYS A 4 -17.90 -6.13 5.33
C LYS A 4 -17.08 -7.41 5.44
N THR A 5 -16.48 -7.84 4.33
CA THR A 5 -15.36 -8.80 4.39
C THR A 5 -14.38 -8.22 5.40
N LYS A 6 -14.28 -8.85 6.58
CA LYS A 6 -13.30 -8.48 7.59
C LYS A 6 -11.95 -8.45 6.90
N VAL A 7 -11.44 -7.26 6.60
CA VAL A 7 -10.18 -7.11 5.87
C VAL A 7 -9.07 -7.38 6.89
N THR A 8 -8.92 -8.62 7.33
CA THR A 8 -7.88 -9.03 8.26
C THR A 8 -6.56 -9.06 7.49
N GLY A 9 -5.78 -7.99 7.61
CA GLY A 9 -4.49 -7.85 6.94
C GLY A 9 -4.15 -6.40 6.58
N PRO A 10 -3.04 -6.18 5.86
CA PRO A 10 -2.60 -4.83 5.46
C PRO A 10 -3.66 -4.03 4.69
N ALA A 11 -4.63 -4.71 4.07
CA ALA A 11 -5.76 -4.07 3.39
C ALA A 11 -6.77 -3.38 4.33
N SER A 12 -6.74 -3.60 5.66
CA SER A 12 -7.50 -2.77 6.60
C SER A 12 -7.03 -1.31 6.64
N TYR A 13 -5.77 -1.04 6.27
CA TYR A 13 -5.24 0.32 6.24
C TYR A 13 -5.63 1.08 4.97
N PHE A 14 -6.19 0.40 3.97
CA PHE A 14 -6.49 0.97 2.66
C PHE A 14 -7.49 2.13 2.72
N PRO A 15 -8.67 1.99 3.37
CA PRO A 15 -9.62 3.10 3.47
C PRO A 15 -9.02 4.32 4.17
N SER A 16 -8.15 4.11 5.16
CA SER A 16 -7.48 5.20 5.88
C SER A 16 -6.42 5.91 5.02
N ILE A 17 -5.69 5.17 4.18
CA ILE A 17 -4.73 5.73 3.23
C ILE A 17 -5.46 6.54 2.16
N GLU A 18 -6.51 6.00 1.55
CA GLU A 18 -7.28 6.71 0.53
C GLU A 18 -7.90 7.99 1.10
N LYS A 19 -8.45 7.91 2.32
CA LYS A 19 -9.00 9.08 3.01
C LYS A 19 -7.93 10.11 3.38
N LYS A 20 -6.70 9.68 3.69
CA LYS A 20 -5.62 10.59 4.13
C LYS A 20 -4.85 11.22 2.97
N TYR A 21 -4.64 10.48 1.89
CA TYR A 21 -3.84 10.90 0.74
C TYR A 21 -4.69 11.23 -0.50
N GLY A 22 -6.00 11.01 -0.45
CA GLY A 22 -6.95 11.42 -1.49
C GLY A 22 -6.90 10.63 -2.79
N GLN A 23 -6.11 9.55 -2.84
CA GLN A 23 -5.95 8.71 -4.02
C GLN A 23 -6.20 7.23 -3.72
N PRO A 24 -6.78 6.49 -4.69
CA PRO A 24 -7.14 5.09 -4.48
C PRO A 24 -5.91 4.19 -4.29
N ILE A 25 -6.07 3.07 -3.59
CA ILE A 25 -4.95 2.11 -3.38
C ILE A 25 -4.38 1.57 -4.68
N GLU A 26 -5.22 1.37 -5.69
CA GLU A 26 -4.74 0.97 -7.01
C GLU A 26 -3.76 1.98 -7.62
N HIS A 27 -3.93 3.27 -7.38
CA HIS A 27 -2.97 4.29 -7.81
C HIS A 27 -1.61 4.05 -7.15
N TRP A 28 -1.60 3.85 -5.83
CA TRP A 28 -0.39 3.58 -5.06
C TRP A 28 0.30 2.27 -5.49
N LEU A 29 -0.49 1.20 -5.65
CA LEU A 29 0.02 -0.09 -6.10
C LEU A 29 0.58 0.00 -7.53
N LYS A 30 -0.02 0.81 -8.42
CA LYS A 30 0.47 1.03 -9.78
C LYS A 30 1.83 1.74 -9.78
N LEU A 31 2.01 2.75 -8.92
CA LEU A 31 3.32 3.39 -8.70
C LEU A 31 4.35 2.37 -8.21
N LEU A 32 4.01 1.61 -7.17
CA LEU A 32 4.88 0.59 -6.61
C LEU A 32 5.19 -0.56 -7.58
N ARG A 33 4.27 -0.90 -8.50
CA ARG A 33 4.52 -1.88 -9.58
C ARG A 33 5.63 -1.43 -10.52
N GLY A 34 5.75 -0.12 -10.78
CA GLY A 34 6.89 0.45 -11.51
C GLY A 34 8.20 0.33 -10.73
N LEU A 35 8.11 0.28 -9.39
CA LEU A 35 9.23 0.13 -8.47
C LEU A 35 9.40 -1.32 -7.97
N LYS A 36 8.74 -2.31 -8.59
CA LYS A 36 8.72 -3.71 -8.10
C LYS A 36 10.12 -4.34 -8.01
N ASP A 37 11.08 -3.80 -8.76
CA ASP A 37 12.47 -4.20 -8.79
C ASP A 37 13.24 -3.74 -7.53
N MET A 38 12.75 -2.70 -6.86
CA MET A 38 13.33 -2.18 -5.63
C MET A 38 13.12 -3.12 -4.44
N LYS A 39 13.98 -2.99 -3.42
CA LYS A 39 13.78 -3.72 -2.16
C LYS A 39 12.56 -3.17 -1.41
N HIS A 40 11.98 -4.02 -0.56
CA HIS A 40 10.84 -3.64 0.30
C HIS A 40 11.08 -2.33 1.05
N MET A 41 12.24 -2.21 1.68
CA MET A 41 12.63 -1.00 2.43
C MET A 41 12.75 0.24 1.55
N GLU A 42 13.20 0.10 0.29
CA GLU A 42 13.31 1.22 -0.63
C GLU A 42 11.95 1.71 -1.11
N MET A 43 11.03 0.78 -1.40
CA MET A 43 9.64 1.14 -1.71
C MET A 43 8.96 1.84 -0.53
N VAL A 44 9.18 1.35 0.70
CA VAL A 44 8.66 2.00 1.92
C VAL A 44 9.24 3.41 2.06
N ASN A 45 10.55 3.57 1.85
CA ASN A 45 11.19 4.88 1.94
C ASN A 45 10.73 5.82 0.82
N TRP A 46 10.50 5.31 -0.39
CA TRP A 46 9.97 6.09 -1.50
C TRP A 46 8.58 6.64 -1.20
N LEU A 47 7.67 5.83 -0.64
CA LEU A 47 6.35 6.31 -0.21
C LEU A 47 6.45 7.34 0.91
N LYS A 48 7.37 7.14 1.87
CA LYS A 48 7.63 8.13 2.92
C LYS A 48 8.10 9.47 2.34
N THR A 49 9.07 9.45 1.44
CA THR A 49 9.68 10.67 0.88
C THR A 49 8.81 11.34 -0.18
N LYS A 50 8.20 10.58 -1.10
CA LYS A 50 7.39 11.14 -2.19
C LYS A 50 5.99 11.52 -1.77
N GLN A 51 5.39 10.76 -0.85
CA GLN A 51 3.97 10.91 -0.49
C GLN A 51 3.76 11.35 0.96
N GLY A 52 4.85 11.57 1.71
CA GLY A 52 4.74 11.83 3.15
C GLY A 52 4.08 10.67 3.89
N MET A 53 4.19 9.44 3.35
CA MET A 53 3.42 8.33 3.87
C MET A 53 3.98 7.85 5.21
N GLY A 54 3.13 7.54 6.19
CA GLY A 54 3.58 6.98 7.47
C GLY A 54 4.18 5.58 7.30
N HIS A 55 5.08 5.17 8.20
CA HIS A 55 5.76 3.86 8.11
C HIS A 55 4.76 2.69 8.03
N GLY A 56 3.71 2.70 8.86
CA GLY A 56 2.69 1.65 8.85
C GLY A 56 1.89 1.59 7.54
N HIS A 57 1.51 2.75 6.99
CA HIS A 57 0.79 2.84 5.71
C HIS A 57 1.63 2.36 4.53
N ALA A 58 2.89 2.81 4.48
CA ALA A 58 3.83 2.42 3.44
C ALA A 58 4.12 0.91 3.50
N ASN A 59 4.36 0.38 4.70
CA ASN A 59 4.60 -1.06 4.90
C ASN A 59 3.39 -1.90 4.49
N ALA A 60 2.18 -1.45 4.80
CA ALA A 60 0.94 -2.14 4.41
C ALA A 60 0.80 -2.24 2.88
N LEU A 61 1.03 -1.15 2.15
CA LEU A 61 0.98 -1.14 0.69
C LEU A 61 2.02 -2.06 0.04
N VAL A 62 3.29 -1.93 0.46
CA VAL A 62 4.39 -2.72 -0.10
C VAL A 62 4.24 -4.19 0.26
N GLY A 63 3.86 -4.49 1.50
CA GLY A 63 3.58 -5.85 1.96
C GLY A 63 2.45 -6.51 1.16
N TYR A 64 1.35 -5.77 0.91
CA TYR A 64 0.25 -6.27 0.07
C TYR A 64 0.70 -6.50 -1.38
N LEU A 65 1.44 -5.57 -1.98
CA LEU A 65 1.94 -5.74 -3.35
C LEU A 65 2.84 -6.97 -3.47
N ARG A 66 3.79 -7.15 -2.53
CA ARG A 66 4.71 -8.30 -2.53
C ARG A 66 4.00 -9.62 -2.28
N ALA A 67 3.01 -9.63 -1.38
CA ALA A 67 2.18 -10.82 -1.16
C ALA A 67 1.41 -11.19 -2.44
N LYS A 68 0.92 -10.19 -3.20
CA LYS A 68 0.21 -10.39 -4.47
C LYS A 68 1.14 -10.81 -5.63
N SER A 69 2.41 -10.42 -5.61
CA SER A 69 3.40 -10.82 -6.63
C SER A 69 4.09 -12.17 -6.38
N LYS A 70 3.80 -12.86 -5.27
CA LYS A 70 4.44 -14.14 -4.91
C LYS A 70 3.69 -15.37 -5.49
N VAL A 71 3.10 -15.23 -6.67
CA VAL A 71 2.44 -16.31 -7.43
C VAL A 71 3.09 -16.47 -8.79
#